data_AF-X1QY14-F1
#
_entry.id   AF-X1QY14-F1
#
_cell.length_a   1.000
_cell.length_b   1.000
_cell.length_c   1.000
_cell.angle_alpha   90.00
_cell.angle_beta   90.00
_cell.angle_gamma   90.00
#
_symmetry.space_group_name_H-M   'P 1'
#
loop_
_entity.id
_entity.type
_entity.pdbx_description
1 polymer ?
#
loop_
_entity_poly.entity_id
_entity_poly.type
_entity_poly.pdbx_seq_one_letter_code
_entity_poly.pdbx_strand_id
1 'polypeptide(L)'
;MPYDKYRNWKLGPLWETDRLKRQVLEDIHDAEDEIDKLEILDSFEAYVERAHNSEIAEHLSNQILLAAGPFLTGAILSKLPSPMPISRPRRAEVKTT
;
A
#
# COMPACT_ATOMS: atom_id res chain seq x y z
N MET A 1 -3.64 3.86 -28.12
CA MET A 1 -2.63 4.46 -29.02
C MET A 1 -1.43 3.52 -29.02
N PRO A 2 -0.61 3.44 -30.07
CA PRO A 2 0.51 2.48 -30.11
C PRO A 2 1.54 2.66 -28.98
N TYR A 3 1.58 3.83 -28.33
CA TYR A 3 2.52 4.13 -27.24
C TYR A 3 1.86 4.34 -25.88
N ASP A 4 1.09 3.37 -25.36
CA ASP A 4 0.63 3.32 -23.95
C ASP A 4 1.64 2.57 -23.04
N LYS A 5 2.90 2.45 -23.47
CA LYS A 5 3.93 1.56 -22.89
C LYS A 5 4.17 1.83 -21.40
N TYR A 6 4.26 3.10 -21.00
CA TYR A 6 4.57 3.47 -19.61
C TYR A 6 3.33 3.76 -18.78
N ARG A 7 2.20 4.15 -19.41
CA ARG A 7 0.95 4.50 -18.72
C ARG A 7 0.50 3.38 -17.77
N ASN A 8 0.64 2.14 -18.21
CA ASN A 8 0.25 0.95 -17.46
C ASN A 8 1.41 0.26 -16.72
N TRP A 9 2.60 0.86 -16.69
CA TRP A 9 3.78 0.27 -16.04
C TRP A 9 3.49 -0.04 -14.57
N LYS A 10 3.97 -1.16 -14.04
CA LYS A 10 3.64 -1.53 -12.66
C LYS A 10 4.23 -0.50 -11.68
N LEU A 11 3.41 -0.01 -10.73
CA LEU A 11 3.91 0.81 -9.64
C LEU A 11 4.83 -0.06 -8.77
N GLY A 12 6.06 0.42 -8.57
CA GLY A 12 7.14 -0.33 -7.96
C GLY A 12 7.96 0.51 -6.98
N PRO A 13 8.88 -0.13 -6.25
CA PRO A 13 9.81 0.57 -5.36
C PRO A 13 10.70 1.57 -6.12
N LEU A 14 11.28 2.55 -5.40
CA LEU A 14 12.04 3.67 -5.97
C LEU A 14 13.12 3.27 -7.00
N TRP A 15 13.79 2.13 -6.80
CA TRP A 15 14.82 1.64 -7.73
C TRP A 15 14.27 1.15 -9.08
N GLU A 16 13.00 0.72 -9.13
CA GLU A 16 12.31 0.43 -10.40
C GLU A 16 11.98 1.72 -11.16
N THR A 17 11.69 2.81 -10.44
CA THR A 17 11.44 4.13 -11.03
C THR A 17 12.69 4.71 -11.71
N ASP A 18 13.88 4.51 -11.13
CA ASP A 18 15.13 4.96 -11.75
C ASP A 18 15.55 4.13 -12.95
N ARG A 19 15.13 2.85 -13.00
CA ARG A 19 15.26 2.02 -14.20
C ARG A 19 14.29 2.50 -15.29
N LEU A 20 13.05 2.79 -14.92
CA LEU A 20 12.02 3.29 -15.85
C LEU A 20 12.43 4.61 -16.50
N LYS A 21 12.95 5.57 -15.72
CA LYS A 21 13.46 6.84 -16.25
C LYS A 21 14.57 6.65 -17.30
N ARG A 22 15.50 5.72 -17.05
CA ARG A 22 16.56 5.38 -18.01
C ARG A 22 15.98 4.79 -19.30
N GLN A 23 15.02 3.87 -19.18
CA GLN A 23 14.35 3.29 -20.34
C GLN A 23 13.60 4.35 -21.15
N VAL A 24 12.92 5.30 -20.51
CA VAL A 24 12.23 6.41 -21.20
C VAL A 24 13.23 7.28 -21.95
N LEU A 25 14.39 7.59 -21.35
CA LEU A 25 15.43 8.37 -22.02
C LEU A 25 16.05 7.63 -23.21
N GLU A 26 16.27 6.32 -23.09
CA GLU A 26 16.74 5.46 -24.19
C GLU A 26 15.71 5.46 -25.34
N ASP A 27 14.44 5.19 -25.02
CA ASP A 27 13.38 5.12 -26.02
C ASP A 27 13.12 6.49 -26.70
N ILE A 28 13.29 7.61 -26.00
CA ILE A 28 13.25 8.96 -26.60
C ILE A 28 14.46 9.18 -27.53
N HIS A 29 15.63 8.66 -27.17
CA HIS A 29 16.83 8.81 -27.99
C HIS A 29 16.72 7.99 -29.28
N ASP A 30 16.14 6.79 -29.19
CA ASP A 30 15.96 5.86 -30.29
C ASP A 30 14.81 6.26 -31.23
N ALA A 31 13.84 7.04 -30.75
CA ALA A 31 12.76 7.56 -31.58
C ALA A 31 13.29 8.57 -32.62
N GLU A 32 12.99 8.33 -33.89
CA GLU A 32 13.34 9.25 -34.98
C GLU A 32 12.33 10.40 -35.10
N ASP A 33 11.03 10.11 -34.98
CA ASP A 33 9.94 11.08 -35.08
C ASP A 33 9.77 11.88 -33.79
N GLU A 34 9.56 13.19 -33.92
CA GLU A 34 9.22 14.08 -32.82
C GLU A 34 7.85 13.74 -32.21
N ILE A 35 6.90 13.25 -33.03
CA ILE A 35 5.58 12.83 -32.54
C ILE A 35 5.71 11.62 -31.62
N ASP A 36 6.50 10.62 -31.99
CA ASP A 36 6.74 9.43 -31.16
C ASP A 36 7.39 9.80 -29.82
N LYS A 37 8.31 10.78 -29.81
CA LYS A 37 8.90 11.30 -28.56
C LYS A 37 7.86 11.95 -27.67
N LEU A 38 6.94 12.72 -28.24
CA LEU A 38 5.85 13.35 -27.49
C LEU A 38 4.89 12.29 -26.91
N GLU A 39 4.58 11.24 -27.67
CA GLU A 39 3.72 10.15 -27.18
C GLU A 39 4.39 9.35 -26.05
N ILE A 40 5.71 9.11 -26.13
CA ILE A 40 6.49 8.51 -25.04
C ILE A 40 6.41 9.37 -23.76
N LEU A 41 6.58 10.69 -23.90
CA LEU A 41 6.51 11.63 -22.79
C LEU A 41 5.09 11.68 -22.17
N ASP A 42 4.05 11.75 -22.99
CA ASP A 42 2.65 11.74 -22.53
C ASP A 42 2.33 10.43 -21.77
N SER A 43 2.78 9.30 -22.30
CA SER A 43 2.63 8.02 -21.60
C SER A 43 3.41 7.97 -20.28
N PHE A 44 4.57 8.61 -20.18
CA PHE A 44 5.36 8.67 -18.95
C PHE A 44 4.75 9.65 -17.93
N GLU A 45 4.20 10.77 -18.38
CA GLU A 45 3.47 11.73 -17.54
C GLU A 45 2.27 11.05 -16.87
N ALA A 46 1.46 10.31 -17.65
CA ALA A 46 0.33 9.54 -17.12
C ALA A 46 0.76 8.50 -16.06
N TYR A 47 1.95 7.91 -16.20
CA TYR A 47 2.52 7.05 -15.16
C TYR A 47 2.83 7.82 -13.88
N VAL A 48 3.49 8.99 -13.99
CA VAL A 48 3.90 9.83 -12.86
C VAL A 48 2.68 10.32 -12.07
N GLU A 49 1.64 10.80 -12.76
CA GLU A 49 0.40 11.23 -12.12
C GLU A 49 -0.26 10.10 -11.31
N ARG A 50 -0.33 8.90 -11.89
CA ARG A 50 -0.90 7.74 -11.21
C ARG A 50 -0.03 7.30 -10.03
N ALA A 51 1.30 7.33 -10.16
CA ALA A 51 2.21 7.02 -9.07
C ALA A 51 2.01 7.99 -7.89
N HIS A 52 1.91 9.29 -8.17
CA HIS A 52 1.64 10.32 -7.17
C HIS A 52 0.28 10.12 -6.49
N ASN A 53 -0.78 9.87 -7.26
CA ASN A 53 -2.11 9.60 -6.73
C ASN A 53 -2.13 8.35 -5.84
N SER A 54 -1.37 7.30 -6.20
CA SER A 54 -1.25 6.09 -5.38
C SER A 54 -0.57 6.37 -4.04
N GLU A 55 0.46 7.21 -4.01
CA GLU A 55 1.15 7.61 -2.78
C GLU A 55 0.22 8.40 -1.85
N ILE A 56 -0.54 9.35 -2.40
CA ILE A 56 -1.56 10.10 -1.65
C ILE A 56 -2.64 9.14 -1.11
N ALA A 57 -3.13 8.23 -1.94
CA ALA A 57 -4.16 7.27 -1.55
C ALA A 57 -3.69 6.33 -0.42
N GLU A 58 -2.45 5.86 -0.48
CA GLU A 58 -1.84 5.05 0.58
C GLU A 58 -1.72 5.85 1.88
N HIS A 59 -1.24 7.10 1.80
CA HIS A 59 -1.13 7.97 2.96
C HIS A 59 -2.49 8.22 3.62
N LEU A 60 -3.51 8.53 2.81
CA LEU A 60 -4.88 8.74 3.29
C LEU A 60 -5.46 7.45 3.90
N SER A 61 -5.24 6.30 3.25
CA SER A 61 -5.70 4.99 3.75
C SER A 61 -5.10 4.69 5.13
N ASN A 62 -3.80 4.96 5.31
CA ASN A 62 -3.13 4.79 6.59
C ASN A 62 -3.70 5.73 7.67
N GLN A 63 -4.01 6.99 7.34
CA GLN A 63 -4.67 7.90 8.28
C GLN A 63 -6.07 7.42 8.67
N ILE A 64 -6.87 6.95 7.70
CA ILE A 64 -8.21 6.40 7.95
C ILE A 64 -8.10 5.17 8.84
N LEU A 65 -7.15 4.26 8.58
CA LEU A 65 -6.94 3.07 9.39
C LEU A 65 -6.56 3.43 10.83
N LEU A 66 -5.68 4.41 11.03
CA LEU A 66 -5.31 4.91 12.36
C LEU A 66 -6.52 5.51 13.09
N ALA A 67 -7.34 6.30 12.39
CA ALA A 67 -8.53 6.93 12.96
C ALA A 67 -9.65 5.90 13.28
N ALA A 68 -9.83 4.89 12.42
CA ALA A 68 -10.84 3.84 12.58
C ALA A 68 -10.39 2.71 13.52
N GLY A 69 -9.09 2.58 13.77
CA GLY A 69 -8.47 1.53 14.58
C GLY A 69 -9.15 1.31 15.94
N PRO A 70 -9.43 2.35 16.74
CA PRO A 70 -10.14 2.20 18.01
C PRO A 70 -11.54 1.60 17.88
N PHE A 71 -12.30 2.00 16.85
CA PHE A 71 -13.64 1.47 16.59
C PHE A 71 -13.60 0.02 16.13
N LEU A 72 -12.68 -0.30 15.22
CA LEU A 72 -12.45 -1.68 14.76
C LEU A 72 -12.00 -2.58 15.91
N THR A 73 -11.11 -2.08 16.77
CA THR A 73 -10.63 -2.79 17.97
C THR A 73 -11.76 -3.02 18.95
N GLY A 74 -12.59 -2.00 19.23
CA GLY A 74 -13.77 -2.15 20.09
C GLY A 74 -14.77 -3.16 19.54
N ALA A 75 -15.02 -3.15 18.23
CA ALA A 75 -15.88 -4.11 17.56
C ALA A 75 -15.33 -5.54 17.68
N ILE A 76 -14.03 -5.76 17.46
CA ILE A 76 -13.38 -7.08 17.58
C ILE A 76 -13.42 -7.56 19.03
N LEU A 77 -13.01 -6.72 19.98
CA LEU A 77 -13.02 -7.06 21.42
C LEU A 77 -14.42 -7.42 21.91
N SER A 78 -15.46 -6.74 21.41
CA SER A 78 -16.86 -7.01 21.78
C SER A 78 -17.37 -8.39 21.32
N LYS A 79 -16.67 -9.04 20.39
CA LYS A 79 -17.01 -10.37 19.86
C LYS A 79 -16.17 -11.48 20.47
N LEU A 80 -15.12 -11.15 21.23
CA LEU A 80 -14.32 -12.15 21.92
C LEU A 80 -15.06 -12.67 23.16
N PRO A 81 -15.01 -13.98 23.44
CA PRO A 81 -15.57 -14.52 24.67
C PRO A 81 -14.89 -13.87 25.87
N SER A 82 -15.70 -13.34 26.79
CA SER A 82 -15.20 -12.73 28.02
C SER A 82 -14.30 -13.73 28.75
N PRO A 83 -13.09 -13.35 29.19
CA PRO A 83 -12.20 -14.26 29.88
C PRO A 83 -12.90 -14.77 31.14
N MET A 84 -13.26 -16.07 31.15
CA MET A 84 -13.81 -16.71 32.33
C MET A 84 -12.79 -16.55 33.47
N PRO A 85 -13.17 -15.99 34.62
CA PRO A 85 -12.28 -15.95 35.76
C PRO A 85 -11.90 -17.39 36.12
N ILE A 86 -10.59 -17.68 36.13
CA ILE A 86 -10.07 -18.98 36.53
C ILE A 86 -10.46 -19.20 37.98
N SER A 87 -11.51 -20.01 38.21
CA SER A 87 -11.90 -20.45 39.55
C SER A 87 -10.81 -21.35 40.10
N ARG A 88 -9.92 -20.80 40.91
CA ARG A 88 -8.92 -21.57 41.65
C ARG A 88 -9.59 -22.16 42.89
N PRO A 89 -9.61 -23.50 43.07
CA PRO A 89 -10.14 -24.08 44.29
C PRO A 89 -9.33 -23.58 45.49
N ARG A 90 -10.02 -23.07 46.50
CA ARG A 90 -9.41 -22.63 47.76
C ARG A 90 -8.84 -23.88 48.45
N ARG A 91 -7.54 -23.86 48.78
CA ARG A 91 -6.82 -24.96 49.45
C ARG A 91 -7.60 -25.37 50.70
N ALA A 92 -8.03 -26.62 50.79
CA ALA A 92 -8.68 -27.13 51.99
C ALA A 92 -7.66 -27.12 53.14
N GLU A 93 -8.02 -26.50 54.25
CA GLU A 93 -7.23 -26.55 55.48
C GLU A 93 -7.23 -28.00 55.99
N VAL A 94 -6.07 -28.64 55.92
CA VAL A 94 -5.84 -29.95 56.51
C VAL A 94 -5.81 -29.77 58.02
N LYS A 95 -6.91 -30.14 58.71
CA LYS A 95 -6.91 -30.28 60.16
C LYS A 95 -6.10 -31.54 60.52
N THR A 96 -4.87 -31.35 60.97
CA THR A 96 -4.11 -32.37 61.68
C THR A 96 -4.77 -32.59 63.04
N THR A 97 -5.25 -33.80 63.28
CA THR A 97 -5.74 -34.28 64.58
C THR A 97 -4.63 -35.09 65.23
#